data_AF-A0A252B084-F1
#
_entry.id   AF-A0A252B084-F1
#
_cell.length_a   1.000
_cell.length_b   1.000
_cell.length_c   1.000
_cell.angle_alpha   90.00
_cell.angle_beta   90.00
_cell.angle_gamma   90.00
#
_symmetry.space_group_name_H-M   'P 1'
#
loop_
_entity.id
_entity.type
_entity.pdbx_description
1 polymer ?
#
loop_
_entity_poly.entity_id
_entity_poly.type
_entity_poly.pdbx_seq_one_letter_code
_entity_poly.pdbx_strand_id
1 'polypeptide(L)'
;MSLGLVEKTASPTVTKLGGQIGAEIRGITLSPDLDEASIAFIYNAMLEHKVIFFRKQSLTSAQQEDLGARFGTLVSHPTVSSAQGTKHIFELKSRKGRAANTWHADMTFMASYPKASILRCIRPAPYGGATLWANTATAYRSL
;
A
#
# COMPACT_ATOMS: atom_id res chain seq x y z
N MET A 1 -30.14 -29.22 12.43
CA MET A 1 -28.83 -28.65 12.80
C MET A 1 -27.93 -28.80 11.58
N SER A 2 -27.67 -27.72 10.86
CA SER A 2 -26.77 -27.73 9.70
C SER A 2 -25.36 -27.44 10.20
N LEU A 3 -24.45 -28.41 10.09
CA LEU A 3 -23.03 -28.18 10.31
C LEU A 3 -22.53 -27.31 9.16
N GLY A 4 -22.32 -26.02 9.46
CA GLY A 4 -21.64 -25.11 8.56
C GLY A 4 -20.25 -25.66 8.26
N LEU A 5 -20.00 -25.99 6.99
CA LEU A 5 -18.65 -26.17 6.47
C LEU A 5 -17.93 -24.84 6.70
N VAL A 6 -16.98 -24.84 7.64
CA VAL A 6 -16.01 -23.76 7.76
C VAL A 6 -15.18 -23.82 6.48
N GLU A 7 -15.48 -22.93 5.55
CA GLU A 7 -14.71 -22.78 4.33
C GLU A 7 -13.29 -22.43 4.74
N LYS A 8 -12.37 -23.39 4.57
CA LYS A 8 -10.95 -23.21 4.82
C LYS A 8 -10.48 -22.14 3.82
N THR A 9 -10.31 -20.90 4.28
CA THR A 9 -9.84 -19.80 3.45
C THR A 9 -8.54 -20.26 2.77
N ALA A 10 -8.55 -20.26 1.44
CA ALA A 10 -7.38 -20.64 0.65
C ALA A 10 -6.18 -19.79 1.09
N SER A 11 -5.01 -20.43 1.24
CA SER A 11 -3.79 -19.75 1.65
C SER A 11 -3.51 -18.54 0.75
N PRO A 12 -3.01 -17.41 1.31
CA PRO A 12 -2.67 -16.24 0.52
C PRO A 12 -1.72 -16.59 -0.63
N THR A 13 -1.95 -16.00 -1.80
CA THR A 13 -1.10 -16.18 -2.99
C THR A 13 -0.40 -14.89 -3.35
N VAL A 14 0.86 -14.99 -3.78
CA VAL A 14 1.67 -13.86 -4.25
C VAL A 14 2.01 -14.07 -5.73
N THR A 15 1.56 -13.16 -6.58
CA THR A 15 1.82 -13.20 -8.04
C THR A 15 2.75 -12.05 -8.43
N LYS A 16 3.95 -12.36 -8.91
CA LYS A 16 4.92 -11.32 -9.36
C LYS A 16 4.36 -10.59 -10.58
N LEU A 17 4.51 -9.26 -10.59
CA LEU A 17 4.02 -8.40 -11.68
C LEU A 17 5.15 -7.92 -12.62
N GLY A 18 6.38 -7.88 -12.14
CA GLY A 18 7.57 -7.53 -12.92
C GLY A 18 8.73 -8.47 -12.62
N GLY A 19 9.78 -8.42 -13.44
CA GLY A 19 10.93 -9.32 -13.31
C GLY A 19 11.70 -9.17 -11.99
N GLN A 20 11.71 -7.97 -11.40
CA GLN A 20 12.49 -7.66 -10.20
C GLN A 20 11.76 -6.72 -9.21
N ILE A 21 10.47 -6.44 -9.43
CA ILE A 21 9.67 -5.54 -8.60
C ILE A 21 8.18 -5.82 -8.80
N GLY A 22 7.40 -5.62 -7.74
CA GLY A 22 5.95 -5.68 -7.80
C GLY A 22 5.38 -7.08 -7.63
N ALA A 23 4.38 -7.20 -6.74
CA ALA A 23 3.55 -8.39 -6.65
C ALA A 23 2.09 -8.05 -6.31
N GLU A 24 1.15 -8.85 -6.80
CA GLU A 24 -0.24 -8.83 -6.37
C GLU A 24 -0.47 -9.92 -5.32
N ILE A 25 -1.08 -9.55 -4.19
CA ILE A 25 -1.47 -10.47 -3.12
C ILE A 25 -2.98 -10.70 -3.20
N ARG A 26 -3.37 -11.98 -3.16
CA ARG A 26 -4.79 -12.42 -3.12
C ARG A 26 -5.01 -13.36 -1.95
N GLY A 27 -6.29 -13.53 -1.56
CA GLY A 27 -6.67 -14.36 -0.41
C GLY A 27 -6.61 -13.65 0.94
N ILE A 28 -6.32 -12.33 0.96
CA ILE A 28 -6.35 -11.49 2.15
C ILE A 28 -7.30 -10.31 1.93
N THR A 29 -8.23 -10.13 2.86
CA THR A 29 -9.03 -8.91 2.98
C THR A 29 -8.36 -8.00 3.99
N LEU A 30 -7.97 -6.80 3.56
CA LEU A 30 -7.31 -5.82 4.42
C LEU A 30 -8.28 -5.33 5.50
N SER A 31 -7.81 -5.35 6.74
CA SER A 31 -8.51 -4.84 7.92
C SER A 31 -7.49 -4.49 9.00
N PRO A 32 -7.74 -3.49 9.86
CA PRO A 32 -6.94 -3.29 11.07
C PRO A 32 -6.94 -4.50 12.02
N ASP A 33 -7.90 -5.42 11.88
CA ASP A 33 -8.06 -6.61 12.73
C ASP A 33 -7.31 -7.85 12.22
N LEU A 34 -6.46 -7.71 11.18
CA LEU A 34 -5.65 -8.82 10.69
C LEU A 34 -4.76 -9.39 11.81
N ASP A 35 -4.64 -10.72 11.83
CA ASP A 35 -3.73 -11.39 12.77
C ASP A 35 -2.25 -11.05 12.49
N GLU A 36 -1.40 -11.28 13.49
CA GLU A 36 0.02 -10.95 13.40
C GLU A 36 0.73 -11.74 12.28
N ALA A 37 0.28 -12.96 12.00
CA ALA A 37 0.83 -13.78 10.93
C ALA A 37 0.57 -13.14 9.55
N SER A 38 -0.62 -12.60 9.33
CA SER A 38 -0.99 -11.89 8.11
C SER A 38 -0.24 -10.57 7.98
N ILE A 39 -0.11 -9.80 9.07
CA ILE A 39 0.68 -8.55 9.05
C ILE A 39 2.14 -8.84 8.70
N ALA A 40 2.75 -9.84 9.35
CA ALA A 40 4.12 -10.25 9.06
C ALA A 40 4.28 -10.74 7.61
N PHE A 41 3.33 -11.53 7.11
CA PHE A 41 3.30 -11.98 5.72
C PHE A 41 3.28 -10.80 4.73
N ILE A 42 2.39 -9.84 4.93
CA ILE A 42 2.26 -8.65 4.08
C ILE A 42 3.55 -7.82 4.13
N TYR A 43 4.10 -7.61 5.32
CA TYR A 43 5.35 -6.88 5.50
C TYR A 43 6.53 -7.54 4.78
N ASN A 44 6.70 -8.85 4.92
CA ASN A 44 7.76 -9.60 4.26
C ASN A 44 7.60 -9.58 2.73
N ALA A 45 6.38 -9.74 2.23
CA ALA A 45 6.10 -9.64 0.79
C ALA A 45 6.43 -8.24 0.24
N MET A 46 6.14 -7.17 1.01
CA MET A 46 6.55 -5.81 0.66
C MET A 46 8.08 -5.67 0.62
N LEU A 47 8.81 -6.21 1.59
CA LEU A 47 10.27 -6.17 1.60
C LEU A 47 10.88 -6.92 0.41
N GLU A 48 10.34 -8.08 0.05
CA GLU A 48 10.81 -8.88 -1.10
C GLU A 48 10.52 -8.15 -2.42
N HIS A 49 9.27 -7.74 -2.63
CA HIS A 49 8.79 -7.26 -3.93
C HIS A 49 8.83 -5.73 -4.09
N LYS A 50 9.22 -4.99 -3.05
CA LYS A 50 9.35 -3.52 -2.96
C LYS A 50 8.03 -2.74 -3.04
N VAL A 51 7.08 -3.21 -3.85
CA VAL A 51 5.71 -2.70 -3.94
C VAL A 51 4.75 -3.89 -4.07
N ILE A 52 3.64 -3.83 -3.34
CA ILE A 52 2.62 -4.88 -3.35
C ILE A 52 1.23 -4.28 -3.56
N PHE A 53 0.36 -5.05 -4.20
CA PHE A 53 -0.99 -4.61 -4.57
C PHE A 53 -2.05 -5.57 -4.02
N PHE A 54 -3.13 -4.99 -3.52
CA PHE A 54 -4.35 -5.71 -3.17
C PHE A 54 -5.48 -5.19 -4.04
N ARG A 55 -6.26 -6.11 -4.62
CA ARG A 55 -7.41 -5.77 -5.46
C ARG A 55 -8.71 -5.91 -4.66
N LYS A 56 -9.72 -5.12 -5.06
CA LYS A 56 -11.09 -5.20 -4.53
C LYS A 56 -11.18 -5.08 -3.00
N GLN A 57 -10.46 -4.12 -2.45
CA GLN A 57 -10.45 -3.82 -1.02
C GLN A 57 -11.39 -2.66 -0.70
N SER A 58 -12.13 -2.76 0.40
CA SER A 58 -13.17 -1.79 0.79
C SER A 58 -12.91 -1.25 2.20
N LEU A 59 -11.72 -0.70 2.43
CA LEU A 59 -11.39 -0.01 3.68
C LEU A 59 -12.16 1.33 3.77
N THR A 60 -12.50 1.78 4.97
CA THR A 60 -12.77 3.20 5.27
C THR A 60 -11.47 3.96 5.51
N SER A 61 -11.48 5.30 5.56
CA SER A 61 -10.25 6.05 5.84
C SER A 61 -9.72 5.76 7.25
N ALA A 62 -10.60 5.64 8.25
CA ALA A 62 -10.20 5.22 9.60
C ALA A 62 -9.53 3.85 9.59
N GLN A 63 -10.13 2.85 8.94
CA GLN A 63 -9.55 1.51 8.83
C GLN A 63 -8.20 1.49 8.09
N GLN A 64 -8.00 2.36 7.09
CA GLN A 64 -6.71 2.49 6.42
C GLN A 64 -5.64 3.10 7.36
N GLU A 65 -6.01 4.08 8.18
CA GLU A 65 -5.13 4.68 9.18
C GLU A 65 -4.73 3.63 10.23
N ASP A 66 -5.71 2.93 10.80
CA ASP A 66 -5.51 1.88 11.80
C ASP A 66 -4.67 0.71 11.24
N LEU A 67 -4.93 0.28 10.00
CA LEU A 67 -4.11 -0.71 9.32
C LEU A 67 -2.67 -0.22 9.12
N GLY A 68 -2.48 1.04 8.73
CA GLY A 68 -1.15 1.63 8.58
C GLY A 68 -0.36 1.61 9.89
N ALA A 69 -1.03 1.85 11.01
CA ALA A 69 -0.42 1.81 12.34
C ALA A 69 0.12 0.41 12.71
N ARG A 70 -0.43 -0.66 12.13
CA ARG A 70 0.10 -2.04 12.29
C ARG A 70 1.48 -2.23 11.66
N PHE A 71 1.88 -1.37 10.72
CA PHE A 71 3.20 -1.42 10.08
C PHE A 71 4.21 -0.44 10.69
N GLY A 72 3.81 0.42 11.63
CA GLY A 72 4.69 1.34 12.34
C GLY A 72 4.03 2.69 12.65
N THR A 73 4.82 3.64 13.15
CA THR A 73 4.35 4.98 13.47
C THR A 73 3.92 5.73 12.20
N LEU A 74 2.69 6.22 12.19
CA LEU A 74 2.16 7.03 11.09
C LEU A 74 2.79 8.42 11.09
N VAL A 75 3.11 8.91 9.89
CA VAL A 75 3.72 10.23 9.67
C VAL A 75 2.80 11.01 8.74
N SER A 76 2.38 12.20 9.17
CA SER A 76 1.61 13.11 8.32
C SER A 76 2.52 13.85 7.34
N HIS A 77 2.01 14.14 6.15
CA HIS A 77 2.78 14.92 5.18
C HIS A 77 2.98 16.36 5.71
N PRO A 78 4.22 16.89 5.76
CA PRO A 78 4.51 18.14 6.47
C PRO A 78 3.89 19.38 5.81
N THR A 79 3.56 19.30 4.52
CA THR A 79 3.04 20.43 3.73
C THR A 79 1.62 20.21 3.20
N VAL A 80 0.99 19.07 3.50
CA VAL A 80 -0.35 18.75 3.01
C VAL A 80 -1.23 18.39 4.20
N SER A 81 -2.35 19.09 4.36
CA SER A 81 -3.30 18.83 5.44
C SER A 81 -3.93 17.45 5.33
N SER A 82 -4.17 16.85 6.49
CA SER A 82 -4.91 15.58 6.57
C SER A 82 -6.36 15.75 6.11
N ALA A 83 -6.92 14.68 5.56
CA ALA A 83 -8.30 14.59 5.15
C ALA A 83 -9.22 14.73 6.36
N GLN A 84 -10.41 15.28 6.14
CA GLN A 84 -11.38 15.49 7.21
C GLN A 84 -11.70 14.17 7.93
N GLY A 85 -11.62 14.19 9.27
CA GLY A 85 -11.87 13.01 10.10
C GLY A 85 -10.71 12.02 10.20
N THR A 86 -9.51 12.37 9.70
CA THR A 86 -8.30 11.55 9.79
C THR A 86 -7.13 12.37 10.35
N LYS A 87 -6.12 11.72 10.92
CA LYS A 87 -4.94 12.41 11.46
C LYS A 87 -3.75 12.35 10.50
N HIS A 88 -3.65 11.29 9.70
CA HIS A 88 -2.46 10.99 8.92
C HIS A 88 -2.71 10.74 7.42
N ILE A 89 -3.97 10.61 7.01
CA ILE A 89 -4.32 10.44 5.59
C ILE A 89 -4.43 11.82 4.94
N PHE A 90 -3.85 12.00 3.76
CA PHE A 90 -4.17 13.15 2.90
C PHE A 90 -4.81 12.67 1.58
N GLU A 91 -5.58 13.55 0.94
CA GLU A 91 -6.23 13.24 -0.34
C GLU A 91 -5.33 13.59 -1.53
N LEU A 92 -4.93 12.59 -2.30
CA LEU A 92 -4.25 12.80 -3.57
C LEU A 92 -5.28 13.03 -4.68
N LYS A 93 -5.47 14.30 -5.06
CA LYS A 93 -6.34 14.69 -6.18
C LYS A 93 -5.49 15.18 -7.34
N SER A 94 -5.48 14.45 -8.45
CA SER A 94 -4.90 14.95 -9.70
C SER A 94 -5.77 16.08 -10.24
N ARG A 95 -5.31 17.33 -10.11
CA ARG A 95 -5.88 18.49 -10.81
C ARG A 95 -5.03 18.75 -12.05
N LYS A 96 -5.65 18.78 -13.24
CA LYS A 96 -4.97 18.98 -14.53
C LYS A 96 -3.84 17.98 -14.83
N GLY A 97 -3.97 16.73 -14.35
CA GLY A 97 -3.02 15.65 -14.66
C GLY A 97 -1.69 15.71 -13.91
N ARG A 98 -1.56 16.55 -12.87
CA ARG A 98 -0.30 16.71 -12.11
C ARG A 98 -0.56 16.54 -10.61
N ALA A 99 0.19 15.63 -10.01
CA ALA A 99 0.29 15.47 -8.55
C ALA A 99 1.69 14.98 -8.15
N ALA A 100 2.27 14.06 -8.95
CA ALA A 100 3.69 13.72 -8.92
C ALA A 100 4.10 13.08 -10.27
N ASN A 101 4.67 13.87 -11.18
CA ASN A 101 4.92 13.47 -12.57
C ASN A 101 6.42 13.32 -12.92
N THR A 102 7.26 13.25 -11.90
CA THR A 102 8.71 12.98 -12.00
C THR A 102 9.05 11.79 -11.12
N TRP A 103 10.07 11.01 -11.49
CA TRP A 103 10.62 9.97 -10.62
C TRP A 103 11.12 10.58 -9.31
N HIS A 104 10.68 10.04 -8.18
CA HIS A 104 11.07 10.49 -6.84
C HIS A 104 10.83 9.37 -5.82
N ALA A 105 11.32 9.60 -4.60
CA ALA A 105 10.87 8.93 -3.39
C ALA A 105 10.30 9.98 -2.44
N ASP A 106 9.31 9.61 -1.63
CA ASP A 106 8.57 10.56 -0.79
C ASP A 106 9.46 11.13 0.32
N MET A 107 9.35 12.44 0.53
CA MET A 107 9.87 13.13 1.72
C MET A 107 11.37 12.93 2.02
N THR A 108 12.19 12.69 1.00
CA THR A 108 13.65 12.49 1.16
C THR A 108 14.40 13.73 1.68
N PHE A 109 13.72 14.86 1.82
CA PHE A 109 14.25 16.06 2.48
C PHE A 109 14.18 15.98 4.02
N MET A 110 13.52 14.97 4.59
CA MET A 110 13.47 14.73 6.04
C MET A 110 14.56 13.74 6.47
N ALA A 111 15.14 13.97 7.65
CA ALA A 111 16.14 13.07 8.24
C ALA A 111 15.58 11.66 8.47
N SER A 112 14.35 11.58 9.00
CA SER A 112 13.61 10.33 9.20
C SER A 112 12.43 10.28 8.24
N TYR A 113 12.72 10.04 6.96
CA TYR A 113 11.69 9.91 5.93
C TYR A 113 10.86 8.62 6.10
N PRO A 114 9.63 8.54 5.55
CA PRO A 114 8.78 7.37 5.69
C PRO A 114 9.39 6.13 5.05
N LYS A 115 9.30 4.99 5.73
CA LYS A 115 9.77 3.70 5.18
C LYS A 115 8.85 3.12 4.11
N ALA A 116 7.57 3.49 4.12
CA ALA A 116 6.55 3.00 3.20
C ALA A 116 5.34 3.95 3.18
N SER A 117 4.56 3.89 2.10
CA SER A 117 3.31 4.61 1.91
C SER A 117 2.19 3.62 1.56
N ILE A 118 0.98 3.85 2.07
CA ILE A 118 -0.23 3.08 1.69
C ILE A 118 -1.13 3.99 0.85
N LEU A 119 -1.31 3.63 -0.42
CA LEU A 119 -2.18 4.35 -1.34
C LEU A 119 -3.43 3.52 -1.66
N ARG A 120 -4.61 4.11 -1.43
CA ARG A 120 -5.90 3.52 -1.79
C ARG A 120 -6.58 4.32 -2.88
N CYS A 121 -6.92 3.67 -3.99
CA CYS A 121 -7.66 4.29 -5.07
C CYS A 121 -9.16 4.41 -4.71
N ILE A 122 -9.70 5.63 -4.68
CA ILE A 122 -11.13 5.89 -4.42
C ILE A 122 -11.93 5.99 -5.73
N ARG A 123 -11.40 6.74 -6.70
CA ARG A 123 -12.04 7.00 -7.99
C ARG A 123 -11.00 6.81 -9.10
N PRO A 124 -10.93 5.62 -9.71
CA PRO A 124 -10.04 5.40 -10.83
C PRO A 124 -10.53 6.17 -12.06
N ALA A 125 -9.60 6.67 -12.88
CA ALA A 125 -9.94 7.11 -14.23
C ALA A 125 -10.27 5.87 -15.09
N PRO A 126 -11.17 5.99 -16.10
CA PRO A 126 -11.48 4.88 -17.00
C PRO A 126 -10.25 4.44 -17.82
N TYR A 127 -9.29 5.34 -18.03
CA TYR A 127 -8.00 5.10 -18.68
C TYR A 127 -6.97 6.12 -18.19
N GLY A 128 -5.68 5.76 -18.24
CA GLY A 128 -4.57 6.60 -17.79
C GLY A 128 -4.43 6.63 -16.26
N GLY A 129 -3.46 7.42 -15.77
CA GLY A 129 -3.20 7.56 -14.33
C GLY A 129 -2.47 6.37 -13.69
N ALA A 130 -1.77 5.56 -14.49
CA ALA A 130 -0.89 4.52 -13.97
C ALA A 130 0.24 5.14 -13.14
N THR A 131 0.57 4.48 -12.04
CA THR A 131 1.76 4.79 -11.24
C THR A 131 2.84 3.78 -11.58
N LEU A 132 4.07 4.25 -11.72
CA LEU A 132 5.23 3.43 -12.01
C LEU A 132 6.16 3.41 -10.79
N TRP A 133 6.85 2.28 -10.59
CA TRP A 133 7.84 2.10 -9.54
C TRP A 133 9.14 1.53 -10.13
N ALA A 134 10.26 1.87 -9.49
CA ALA A 134 11.59 1.36 -9.84
C ALA A 134 12.26 0.72 -8.62
N ASN A 135 13.07 -0.32 -8.84
CA ASN A 135 13.79 -1.01 -7.77
C ASN A 135 15.21 -0.45 -7.64
N THR A 136 15.40 0.48 -6.70
CA THR A 136 16.70 1.11 -6.42
C THR A 136 17.73 0.12 -5.87
N ALA A 137 17.31 -0.91 -5.14
CA ALA A 137 18.22 -1.92 -4.61
C ALA A 137 18.82 -2.78 -5.72
N THR A 138 18.05 -3.14 -6.74
CA THR A 138 18.61 -3.83 -7.91
C THR A 138 19.44 -2.90 -8.78
N ALA A 139 18.99 -1.66 -9.00
CA ALA A 139 19.75 -0.67 -9.74
C ALA A 139 21.15 -0.47 -9.15
N TYR A 140 21.27 -0.38 -7.82
CA TYR A 140 22.56 -0.27 -7.12
C TYR A 140 23.44 -1.51 -7.30
N ARG A 141 22.87 -2.72 -7.22
CA ARG A 141 23.64 -3.97 -7.36
C ARG A 141 24.17 -4.23 -8.77
N SER A 142 23.58 -3.60 -9.78
CA SER A 142 23.97 -3.75 -11.19
C SER A 142 24.91 -2.64 -11.69
N LEU A 143 25.43 -1.82 -10.79
CA LEU A 143 26.43 -0.80 -11.12
C LEU A 143 27.81 -1.40 -11.39
#